data_AF-A0A3M3RMZ2-F1
#
_entry.id   AF-A0A3M3RMZ2-F1
#
_cell.length_a   1.000
_cell.length_b   1.000
_cell.length_c   1.000
_cell.angle_alpha   90.00
_cell.angle_beta   90.00
_cell.angle_gamma   90.00
#
_symmetry.space_group_name_H-M   'P 1'
#
loop_
_entity.id
_entity.type
_entity.pdbx_description
1 polymer ?
#
loop_
_entity_poly.entity_id
_entity_poly.type
_entity_poly.pdbx_seq_one_letter_code
_entity_poly.pdbx_strand_id
1 'polypeptide(L)' 'MRDSIALLATAVAMAFFAWLFWSSLGQDAFAVLGTLMVVVLTVDNFRLRRQVKALQAGKV' A
#
# COMPACT_ATOMS: atom_id res chain seq x y z
N MET A 1 31.48 -7.60 5.36
CA MET A 1 31.06 -6.70 6.46
C MET A 1 30.31 -5.45 5.98
N ARG A 2 30.59 -4.91 4.78
CA ARG A 2 29.89 -3.73 4.22
C ARG A 2 28.38 -3.96 4.00
N ASP A 3 28.00 -5.14 3.53
CA ASP A 3 26.59 -5.49 3.32
C ASP A 3 25.84 -5.61 4.64
N SER A 4 26.49 -6.14 5.69
CA SER A 4 25.91 -6.22 7.03
C SER A 4 25.60 -4.82 7.60
N ILE A 5 26.45 -3.83 7.33
CA ILE A 5 26.22 -2.44 7.75
C ILE A 5 25.09 -1.81 6.94
N ALA A 6 25.02 -2.07 5.63
CA ALA A 6 23.92 -1.59 4.80
C ALA A 6 22.57 -2.17 5.25
N LEU A 7 22.54 -3.46 5.59
CA LEU A 7 21.36 -4.12 6.16
C LEU A 7 20.98 -3.53 7.52
N LEU A 8 21.95 -3.26 8.40
CA LEU A 8 21.71 -2.63 9.70
C LEU A 8 21.14 -1.22 9.54
N ALA A 9 21.71 -0.40 8.66
CA ALA A 9 21.22 0.94 8.37
C ALA A 9 19.78 0.90 7.82
N THR A 10 19.49 -0.06 6.95
CA THR A 10 18.14 -0.27 6.41
C THR A 10 17.16 -0.68 7.51
N ALA A 11 17.57 -1.60 8.40
CA ALA A 11 16.74 -2.02 9.52
C ALA A 11 16.42 -0.86 10.47
N VAL A 12 17.40 -0.01 10.78
CA VAL A 12 17.20 1.20 11.60
C VAL A 12 16.24 2.17 10.91
N ALA A 13 16.40 2.40 9.60
CA ALA A 13 15.49 3.25 8.85
C ALA A 13 14.06 2.70 8.86
N MET A 14 13.87 1.39 8.65
CA MET A 14 12.55 0.77 8.69
C MET A 14 11.93 0.83 10.08
N ALA A 15 12.72 0.60 11.15
CA ALA A 15 12.26 0.73 12.53
C ALA A 15 11.82 2.17 12.85
N PHE A 16 12.58 3.16 12.38
CA PHE A 16 12.22 4.57 12.52
C PHE A 16 10.91 4.91 11.81
N PHE A 17 10.71 4.44 10.58
CA PHE A 17 9.45 4.66 9.86
C PHE A 17 8.27 3.96 10.51
N ALA A 18 8.44 2.72 10.99
CA ALA A 18 7.40 2.01 11.72
C ALA A 18 7.02 2.75 13.01
N TRP A 19 8.01 3.25 13.75
CA TRP A 19 7.77 4.09 14.93
C TRP A 19 7.03 5.37 14.57
N LEU A 20 7.49 6.11 13.56
CA LEU A 20 6.87 7.37 13.12
C LEU A 20 5.42 7.16 12.68
N PHE A 21 5.15 6.07 11.96
CA PHE A 21 3.81 5.69 11.55
C PHE A 21 2.90 5.44 12.76
N TRP A 22 3.35 4.61 13.72
CA TRP A 22 2.54 4.28 14.88
C TRP A 22 2.43 5.45 15.88
N SER A 23 3.45 6.29 16.01
CA SER A 23 3.43 7.46 16.89
C SER A 23 2.55 8.57 16.35
N SER A 24 2.53 8.77 15.03
CA SER A 24 1.77 9.87 14.41
C SER A 24 0.32 9.51 14.19
N LEU A 25 0.04 8.25 13.80
CA LEU A 25 -1.33 7.82 13.52
C LEU A 25 -2.02 7.15 14.71
N GLY A 26 -1.28 6.56 15.65
CA GLY A 26 -1.82 5.98 16.89
C GLY A 26 -3.12 5.19 16.69
N GLN A 27 -4.22 5.71 17.21
CA GLN A 27 -5.55 5.10 17.15
C GLN A 27 -6.20 5.18 15.76
N ASP A 28 -5.84 6.19 14.96
CA ASP A 28 -6.34 6.41 13.60
C ASP A 28 -5.55 5.62 12.53
N ALA A 29 -4.47 4.92 12.92
CA ALA A 29 -3.64 4.15 11.99
C ALA A 29 -4.45 3.13 11.18
N PHE A 30 -5.36 2.42 11.84
CA PHE A 30 -6.26 1.47 11.17
C PHE A 30 -7.26 2.17 10.27
N ALA A 31 -7.77 3.34 10.65
CA ALA A 31 -8.69 4.11 9.83
C ALA A 31 -8.02 4.61 8.55
N VAL A 32 -6.79 5.12 8.64
CA VAL A 32 -6.01 5.56 7.47
C VAL A 32 -5.63 4.39 6.57
N LEU A 33 -5.16 3.27 7.13
CA LEU A 33 -4.89 2.06 6.35
C LEU A 33 -6.16 1.51 5.67
N GLY A 34 -7.28 1.48 6.39
CA GLY A 34 -8.57 1.07 5.86
C GLY A 34 -9.04 1.98 4.73
N THR A 35 -8.88 3.30 4.89
CA THR A 35 -9.24 4.28 3.84
C THR A 35 -8.36 4.10 2.61
N LEU A 36 -7.05 3.95 2.79
CA LEU A 36 -6.13 3.65 1.69
C LEU A 36 -6.52 2.36 0.97
N MET A 37 -6.85 1.31 1.71
CA MET A 37 -7.29 0.03 1.14
C MET A 37 -8.57 0.19 0.32
N VAL A 38 -9.56 0.90 0.84
CA VAL A 38 -10.83 1.17 0.13
C VAL A 38 -10.58 1.96 -1.15
N VAL A 39 -9.71 2.97 -1.10
CA VAL A 39 -9.34 3.77 -2.30
C VAL A 39 -8.68 2.88 -3.35
N VAL A 40 -7.68 2.07 -2.97
CA VAL A 40 -7.00 1.14 -3.88
C VAL A 40 -7.98 0.16 -4.50
N LEU A 41 -8.81 -0.49 -3.67
CA LEU A 41 -9.82 -1.44 -4.15
C LEU A 41 -10.84 -0.78 -5.07
N THR A 42 -11.22 0.47 -4.82
CA THR A 42 -12.16 1.22 -5.67
C THR A 42 -11.55 1.50 -7.03
N VAL A 43 -10.30 1.98 -7.06
CA VAL A 43 -9.56 2.21 -8.31
C VAL A 43 -9.40 0.91 -9.10
N ASP A 44 -9.00 -0.17 -8.43
CA ASP A 44 -8.87 -1.48 -9.06
C ASP A 44 -10.21 -1.99 -9.58
N ASN A 45 -11.29 -1.84 -8.81
CA ASN A 45 -12.62 -2.23 -9.25
C ASN A 45 -13.04 -1.46 -10.51
N PHE A 46 -12.78 -0.15 -10.57
CA PHE A 46 -13.08 0.66 -11.73
C PHE A 46 -12.27 0.22 -12.96
N ARG A 47 -10.97 -0.01 -12.77
CA ARG A 47 -10.07 -0.50 -13.82
C ARG A 47 -10.52 -1.86 -14.35
N LEU A 48 -10.84 -2.79 -13.45
CA LEU A 48 -11.34 -4.13 -13.80
C LEU A 48 -12.68 -4.05 -14.53
N ARG A 49 -13.63 -3.23 -14.07
CA ARG A 49 -14.91 -3.02 -14.76
C ARG A 49 -14.71 -2.53 -16.18
N ARG A 50 -13.76 -1.62 -16.41
CA ARG A 50 -13.43 -1.14 -17.75
C ARG A 50 -12.87 -2.26 -18.63
N GLN A 51 -11.98 -3.10 -18.11
CA GLN A 51 -11.44 -4.25 -18.84
C GLN A 51 -12.51 -5.29 -19.17
N VAL A 52 -13.39 -5.62 -18.21
CA VAL A 52 -14.49 -6.55 -18.42
C VAL A 52 -15.44 -6.06 -19.52
N LYS A 53 -15.81 -4.76 -19.51
CA LYS A 53 -16.65 -4.17 -20.56
C LYS A 53 -15.99 -4.24 -21.94
N ALA A 54 -14.70 -3.95 -22.03
CA ALA A 54 -13.96 -4.04 -23.29
C ALA A 54 -13.91 -5.48 -23.83
N LEU A 55 -13.67 -6.46 -22.95
CA LEU A 55 -13.68 -7.89 -23.31
C LEU A 55 -15.07 -8.37 -23.76
N GLN A 56 -16.14 -7.88 -23.12
CA GLN A 56 -17.51 -8.20 -23.53
C GLN A 56 -17.86 -7.58 -24.90
N ALA A 57 -17.40 -6.36 -25.18
CA ALA A 57 -17.63 -5.69 -26.46
C ALA A 57 -16.85 -6.32 -27.63
N GLY A 58 -15.73 -7.00 -27.37
CA GLY A 58 -14.98 -7.76 -28.37
C GLY A 58 -15.43 -9.22 -28.54
N LYS A 59 -16.43 -9.67 -27.77
CA LYS A 59 -17.03 -11.02 -27.88
C LYS A 59 -18.23 -11.07 -28.85
N VAL A 60 -18.38 -10.05 -29.71
CA VAL A 60 -19.38 -10.02 -30.79
C VAL A 60 -18.81 -10.69 -32.03
#